data_AF-A0A661DZR4-F1
#
_entry.id   AF-A0A661DZR4-F1
#
_cell.length_a   1.000
_cell.length_b   1.000
_cell.length_c   1.000
_cell.angle_alpha   90.00
_cell.angle_beta   90.00
_cell.angle_gamma   90.00
#
_symmetry.space_group_name_H-M   'P 1'
#
loop_
_entity.id
_entity.type
_entity.pdbx_description
1 polymer ?
#
loop_
_entity_poly.entity_id
_entity_poly.type
_entity_poly.pdbx_seq_one_letter_code
_entity_poly.pdbx_strand_id
1 'polypeptide(L)'
;MGNLSFPWLALGLGLLVAVGLLSSGALSPDGNYSLPLLTMLIVNEFGFFVTAIGAGVGINMLLKDGRQTPLLMVIVGCAIMALGFLYMAIRLWPGMAAIQ
;
A
#
# COMPACT_ATOMS: atom_id res chain seq x y z
N MET A 1 7.85 -26.56 -4.11
CA MET A 1 7.80 -25.09 -4.13
C MET A 1 6.36 -24.65 -3.91
N GLY A 2 6.05 -23.95 -2.83
CA GLY A 2 4.68 -23.50 -2.54
C GLY A 2 4.22 -22.43 -3.53
N ASN A 3 3.04 -22.61 -4.12
CA ASN A 3 2.39 -21.60 -4.95
C ASN A 3 2.03 -20.40 -4.05
N LEU A 4 2.87 -19.37 -4.02
CA LEU A 4 2.55 -18.13 -3.31
C LEU A 4 1.34 -17.51 -4.00
N SER A 5 0.22 -17.42 -3.28
CA SER A 5 -0.98 -16.81 -3.79
C SER A 5 -0.74 -15.31 -3.99
N PHE A 6 -1.25 -14.77 -5.10
CA PHE A 6 -1.09 -13.36 -5.47
C PHE A 6 -1.36 -12.37 -4.31
N PRO A 7 -2.38 -12.56 -3.43
CA PRO A 7 -2.61 -11.68 -2.29
C PRO A 7 -1.45 -11.60 -1.30
N TRP A 8 -0.71 -12.70 -1.09
CA TRP A 8 0.48 -12.71 -0.23
C TRP A 8 1.64 -11.91 -0.83
N LEU A 9 1.84 -12.04 -2.14
CA LEU A 9 2.83 -11.24 -2.86
C LEU A 9 2.48 -9.75 -2.82
N ALA A 10 1.20 -9.42 -3.04
CA ALA A 10 0.71 -8.05 -2.95
C ALA A 10 0.93 -7.43 -1.56
N LEU A 11 0.65 -8.19 -0.50
CA LEU A 11 0.89 -7.72 0.87
C LEU A 11 2.37 -7.49 1.16
N GLY A 12 3.24 -8.45 0.79
CA GLY A 12 4.68 -8.33 0.99
C GLY A 12 5.28 -7.16 0.20
N LEU A 13 4.84 -6.97 -1.04
CA LEU A 13 5.31 -5.89 -1.91
C LEU A 13 4.78 -4.53 -1.43
N GLY A 14 3.52 -4.46 -0.99
CA GLY A 14 2.96 -3.29 -0.32
C GLY A 14 3.76 -2.89 0.93
N LEU A 15 4.10 -3.86 1.78
CA LEU A 15 4.88 -3.59 2.99
C LEU A 15 6.29 -3.06 2.65
N LEU A 16 6.94 -3.62 1.63
CA LEU A 16 8.24 -3.14 1.13
C LEU A 16 8.14 -1.69 0.64
N VAL A 17 7.12 -1.38 -0.16
CA VAL A 17 6.86 -0.01 -0.65
C VAL A 17 6.64 0.95 0.52
N ALA A 18 5.85 0.56 1.52
CA ALA A 18 5.60 1.38 2.70
C ALA A 18 6.88 1.69 3.48
N VAL A 19 7.76 0.70 3.68
CA VAL A 19 9.06 0.90 4.32
C VAL A 19 9.94 1.86 3.50
N GLY A 20 9.94 1.74 2.17
CA GLY A 20 10.65 2.65 1.28
C GLY A 20 10.15 4.11 1.34
N LEU A 21 8.84 4.31 1.47
CA LEU A 21 8.24 5.63 1.68
C LEU A 21 8.59 6.23 3.05
N LEU A 22 8.59 5.41 4.09
CA LEU A 22 9.00 5.85 5.43
C LEU A 22 10.48 6.25 5.44
N SER A 23 11.35 5.47 4.80
CA SER A 23 12.78 5.78 4.72
C SER A 23 13.09 6.98 3.83
N SER A 24 12.25 7.30 2.84
CA SER A 24 12.42 8.49 2.01
C SER A 24 12.01 9.80 2.71
N GLY A 25 11.44 9.72 3.91
CA GLY A 25 10.96 10.89 4.65
C GLY A 25 9.55 11.32 4.25
N ALA A 26 8.72 10.44 3.69
CA ALA A 26 7.34 10.78 3.31
C ALA A 26 6.46 11.28 4.47
N LEU A 27 6.86 10.99 5.73
CA LEU A 27 6.20 11.50 6.93
C LEU A 27 6.86 12.74 7.54
N SER A 28 8.02 13.18 7.03
CA SER A 28 8.79 14.30 7.58
C SER A 28 7.98 15.60 7.52
N PRO A 29 7.70 16.23 8.68
CA PRO A 29 6.92 17.47 8.73
C PRO A 29 7.69 18.67 8.17
N ASP A 30 9.02 18.61 8.12
CA ASP A 30 9.88 19.70 7.66
C ASP A 30 9.99 19.79 6.12
N GLY A 31 9.28 18.92 5.38
CA GLY A 31 9.35 18.89 3.91
C GLY A 31 10.71 18.47 3.35
N ASN A 32 11.63 18.02 4.19
CA ASN A 32 12.96 17.58 3.80
C ASN A 32 12.89 16.13 3.29
N TYR A 33 12.55 15.99 2.02
CA TYR A 33 12.37 14.69 1.37
C TYR A 33 13.67 14.21 0.75
N SER A 34 14.03 12.95 1.02
CA SER A 34 15.20 12.33 0.39
C SER A 34 14.96 11.98 -1.09
N LEU A 35 13.70 11.95 -1.52
CA LEU A 35 13.27 11.71 -2.90
C LEU A 35 12.40 12.87 -3.39
N PRO A 36 12.37 13.16 -4.70
CA PRO A 36 11.43 14.12 -5.27
C PRO A 36 9.98 13.78 -4.91
N LEU A 37 9.18 14.81 -4.61
CA LEU A 37 7.79 14.64 -4.18
C LEU A 37 6.94 13.82 -5.16
N LEU A 38 7.10 14.09 -6.46
CA LEU A 38 6.41 13.33 -7.51
C LEU A 38 6.80 11.84 -7.50
N THR A 39 8.06 11.52 -7.24
CA THR A 39 8.52 10.13 -7.15
C THR A 39 7.86 9.40 -5.97
N MET A 40 7.76 10.05 -4.82
CA MET A 40 7.09 9.46 -3.66
C MET A 40 5.60 9.26 -3.91
N LEU A 41 4.91 10.23 -4.55
CA LEU A 41 3.51 10.07 -4.93
C LEU A 41 3.31 8.90 -5.90
N ILE A 42 4.16 8.77 -6.93
CA ILE A 42 4.07 7.65 -7.90
C ILE A 42 4.30 6.31 -7.20
N VAL A 43 5.31 6.21 -6.34
CA VAL A 43 5.61 4.98 -5.58
C VAL A 43 4.45 4.63 -4.63
N ASN A 44 3.84 5.64 -4.01
CA ASN A 44 2.68 5.47 -3.15
C ASN A 44 1.44 4.99 -3.91
N GLU A 45 1.12 5.58 -5.05
CA GLU A 45 0.03 5.14 -5.94
C GLU A 45 0.26 3.70 -6.41
N PHE A 46 1.50 3.35 -6.76
CA PHE A 46 1.85 1.97 -7.10
C PHE A 46 1.58 1.00 -5.93
N GLY A 47 2.00 1.36 -4.71
CA GLY A 47 1.70 0.60 -3.49
C GLY A 47 0.20 0.43 -3.24
N PHE A 48 -0.58 1.49 -3.46
CA PHE A 48 -2.04 1.49 -3.38
C PHE A 48 -2.65 0.49 -4.37
N PHE A 49 -2.31 0.58 -5.66
CA PHE A 49 -2.89 -0.33 -6.67
C PHE A 49 -2.52 -1.78 -6.42
N VAL A 50 -1.25 -2.07 -6.07
CA VAL A 50 -0.81 -3.44 -5.78
C VAL A 50 -1.60 -4.04 -4.61
N THR A 51 -1.77 -3.29 -3.52
CA THR A 51 -2.51 -3.76 -2.34
C THR A 51 -4.02 -3.81 -2.58
N ALA A 52 -4.60 -2.87 -3.32
CA ALA A 52 -6.01 -2.88 -3.71
C ALA A 52 -6.35 -4.09 -4.61
N ILE A 53 -5.52 -4.38 -5.62
CA ILE A 53 -5.68 -5.57 -6.48
C ILE A 53 -5.46 -6.83 -5.63
N GLY A 54 -4.48 -6.84 -4.73
CA GLY A 54 -4.25 -7.94 -3.78
C GLY A 54 -5.48 -8.26 -2.93
N ALA A 55 -6.15 -7.25 -2.41
CA ALA A 55 -7.41 -7.40 -1.67
C ALA A 55 -8.53 -7.92 -2.58
N GLY A 56 -8.69 -7.37 -3.78
CA GLY A 56 -9.72 -7.79 -4.74
C GLY A 56 -9.55 -9.24 -5.22
N VAL A 57 -8.32 -9.65 -5.53
CA VAL A 57 -7.99 -11.05 -5.88
C VAL A 57 -8.21 -11.96 -4.68
N GLY A 58 -7.81 -11.54 -3.48
CA GLY A 58 -8.06 -12.30 -2.25
C GLY A 58 -9.55 -12.50 -1.99
N ILE A 59 -10.39 -11.48 -2.17
CA ILE A 59 -11.85 -11.60 -2.04
C ILE A 59 -12.40 -12.59 -3.08
N ASN A 60 -11.95 -12.52 -4.34
CA ASN A 60 -12.37 -13.47 -5.37
C ASN A 60 -11.97 -14.91 -5.05
N MET A 61 -10.77 -15.13 -4.49
CA MET A 61 -10.33 -16.45 -4.01
C MET A 61 -11.20 -16.93 -2.84
N LEU A 62 -11.55 -16.05 -1.91
CA LEU A 62 -12.43 -16.37 -0.78
C LEU A 62 -13.83 -16.80 -1.23
N LEU A 63 -14.36 -16.16 -2.28
CA LEU A 63 -15.67 -16.49 -2.85
C LEU A 63 -15.65 -17.81 -3.63
N LYS A 64 -14.52 -18.17 -4.25
CA LYS A 64 -14.37 -19.41 -5.05
C LYS A 64 -14.02 -20.64 -4.23
N ASP A 65 -13.01 -20.55 -3.37
CA ASP A 65 -12.48 -21.69 -2.59
C ASP A 65 -13.05 -21.76 -1.17
N GLY A 66 -13.87 -20.78 -0.77
CA GLY A 66 -14.48 -20.70 0.55
C GLY A 66 -13.59 -20.03 1.60
N ARG A 67 -14.02 -20.15 2.86
CA ARG A 67 -13.49 -19.35 3.98
C ARG A 67 -12.15 -19.90 4.49
N GLN A 68 -11.07 -19.47 3.86
CA GLN A 68 -9.72 -19.70 4.38
C GLN A 68 -9.34 -18.58 5.34
N THR A 69 -9.28 -18.87 6.64
CA THR A 69 -8.86 -17.93 7.71
C THR A 69 -7.56 -17.16 7.41
N PRO A 70 -6.48 -17.78 6.88
CA PRO A 70 -5.25 -17.04 6.55
C PRO A 70 -5.44 -16.06 5.39
N LEU A 71 -6.30 -16.39 4.42
CA LEU A 71 -6.60 -15.51 3.28
C LEU A 71 -7.37 -14.27 3.74
N LEU A 72 -8.29 -14.41 4.69
CA LEU A 72 -9.01 -13.28 5.30
C LEU A 72 -8.05 -12.28 5.97
N MET A 73 -7.07 -12.77 6.73
CA MET A 73 -6.06 -11.90 7.34
C MET A 73 -5.27 -11.11 6.29
N VAL A 74 -4.92 -11.76 5.17
CA VAL A 74 -4.18 -11.11 4.07
C VAL A 74 -5.05 -10.07 3.36
N ILE A 75 -6.33 -10.37 3.10
CA ILE A 75 -7.27 -9.41 2.49
C ILE A 75 -7.40 -8.16 3.37
N VAL A 76 -7.58 -8.36 4.69
CA VAL A 76 -7.68 -7.26 5.64
C VAL A 76 -6.37 -6.46 5.68
N GLY A 77 -5.22 -7.14 5.70
CA GLY A 77 -3.91 -6.49 5.67
C GLY A 77 -3.69 -5.65 4.40
N CYS A 78 -4.04 -6.18 3.23
CA CYS A 78 -4.00 -5.46 1.96
C CYS A 78 -4.96 -4.26 1.96
N ALA A 79 -6.18 -4.41 2.50
CA ALA A 79 -7.14 -3.31 2.59
C ALA A 79 -6.65 -2.18 3.52
N ILE A 80 -6.07 -2.52 4.67
CA ILE A 80 -5.50 -1.54 5.60
C ILE A 80 -4.31 -0.82 4.96
N MET A 81 -3.40 -1.55 4.29
CA MET A 81 -2.29 -0.93 3.56
C MET A 81 -2.77 0.01 2.46
N ALA A 82 -3.77 -0.41 1.66
CA ALA A 82 -4.34 0.44 0.63
C ALA A 82 -4.92 1.73 1.22
N LEU A 83 -5.66 1.66 2.32
CA LEU A 83 -6.13 2.86 3.02
C LEU A 83 -4.98 3.72 3.55
N GLY A 84 -3.91 3.11 4.06
CA GLY A 84 -2.71 3.82 4.50
C GLY A 84 -2.02 4.59 3.38
N PHE A 85 -1.87 3.96 2.21
CA PHE A 85 -1.31 4.59 1.01
C PHE A 85 -2.21 5.72 0.47
N LEU A 86 -3.53 5.52 0.46
CA LEU A 86 -4.49 6.56 0.12
C LEU A 86 -4.34 7.77 1.04
N TYR A 87 -4.24 7.54 2.36
CA TYR A 87 -4.04 8.60 3.34
C TYR A 87 -2.70 9.33 3.13
N MET A 88 -1.62 8.60 2.88
CA MET A 88 -0.32 9.19 2.52
C MET A 88 -0.40 10.02 1.24
N ALA A 89 -1.14 9.56 0.22
CA ALA A 89 -1.25 10.26 -1.07
C ALA A 89 -1.86 11.64 -0.87
N ILE A 90 -2.94 11.67 -0.09
CA ILE A 90 -3.65 12.89 0.31
C ILE A 90 -2.70 13.80 1.08
N ARG A 91 -1.95 13.29 2.07
CA ARG A 91 -1.02 14.09 2.88
C ARG A 91 0.18 14.63 2.09
N LEU A 92 0.71 13.86 1.14
CA LEU A 92 1.81 14.29 0.27
C LEU A 92 1.35 15.29 -0.81
N TRP A 93 0.05 15.48 -0.99
CA TRP A 93 -0.46 16.38 -2.00
C TRP A 93 -0.04 17.83 -1.69
N PRO A 94 0.70 18.50 -2.59
CA PRO A 94 1.32 19.80 -2.30
C PRO A 94 0.28 20.91 -2.06
N GLY A 95 -0.95 20.75 -2.54
CA GLY A 95 -2.07 21.66 -2.27
C GLY A 95 -2.49 21.76 -0.80
N MET A 96 -2.14 20.79 0.07
CA MET A 96 -2.32 20.90 1.52
C MET A 96 -1.04 21.29 2.27
N ALA A 97 0.13 20.93 1.74
CA ALA A 97 1.42 21.40 2.29
C ALA A 97 1.59 22.94 2.16
N ALA A 98 0.89 23.58 1.23
CA ALA A 98 0.89 25.03 1.06
C ALA A 98 -0.06 25.81 2.00
N ILE A 99 -0.84 25.11 2.84
CA ILE A 99 -1.80 25.72 3.79
C ILE A 99 -1.32 25.58 5.26
N GLN A 100 -0.16 24.96 5.50
CA GLN A 100 0.54 24.94 6.79
C GLN A 100 1.74 25.89 6.77
#